data_AF-A0A183CXY3-F1
#
_entry.id   AF-A0A183CXY3-F1
#
_cell.length_a   1.000
_cell.length_b   1.000
_cell.length_c   1.000
_cell.angle_alpha   90.00
_cell.angle_beta   90.00
_cell.angle_gamma   90.00
#
_symmetry.space_group_name_H-M   'P 1'
#
loop_
_entity.id
_entity.type
_entity.pdbx_description
1 polymer ?
#
loop_
_entity_poly.entity_id
_entity_poly.type
_entity_poly.pdbx_seq_one_letter_code
_entity_poly.pdbx_strand_id
1 'polypeptide(L)'
;LSVHEKETSREFDIHMFIYCSLDIIDEKVFGNSKTQELYLGPLISDQNFKSFGYVTNTNIKMIVVTEVGNTSLKDQDIRSIFKRLHNAYCNSLSNPFYVPGQVIKSR
;
A
#
# COMPACT_ATOMS: atom_id res chain seq x y z
N LEU A 1 -14.20 -11.15 24.99
CA LEU A 1 -13.12 -10.38 24.32
C LEU A 1 -13.61 -8.96 24.17
N SER A 2 -12.94 -8.03 24.87
CA SER A 2 -13.26 -6.60 24.81
C SER A 2 -13.12 -6.10 23.37
N VAL A 3 -13.90 -5.09 22.98
CA VAL A 3 -13.83 -4.46 21.64
C VAL A 3 -12.39 -4.03 21.31
N HIS A 4 -11.69 -3.51 22.31
CA HIS A 4 -10.31 -3.03 22.19
C HIS A 4 -9.33 -4.15 21.84
N GLU A 5 -9.54 -5.34 22.40
CA GLU A 5 -8.68 -6.51 22.21
C GLU A 5 -8.79 -7.07 20.79
N LYS A 6 -10.01 -7.05 20.22
CA LYS A 6 -10.24 -7.43 18.81
C LYS A 6 -9.61 -6.44 17.82
N GLU A 7 -9.62 -5.15 18.14
CA GLU A 7 -9.04 -4.11 17.30
C GLU A 7 -7.52 -4.23 17.22
N THR A 8 -6.86 -4.45 18.36
CA THR A 8 -5.41 -4.68 18.42
C THR A 8 -4.98 -5.96 17.69
N SER A 9 -5.74 -7.06 17.80
CA SER A 9 -5.45 -8.28 17.03
C SER A 9 -5.53 -8.04 15.52
N ARG A 10 -6.53 -7.28 15.08
CA ARG A 10 -6.72 -6.96 13.66
C ARG A 10 -5.61 -6.08 13.10
N GLU A 11 -5.12 -5.11 13.89
CA GLU A 11 -3.96 -4.29 13.52
C GLU A 11 -2.71 -5.16 13.29
N PHE A 12 -2.44 -6.10 14.20
CA PHE A 12 -1.32 -7.02 14.08
C PHE A 12 -1.41 -7.89 12.81
N ASP A 13 -2.59 -8.45 12.53
CA ASP A 13 -2.82 -9.27 11.33
C ASP A 13 -2.57 -8.46 10.04
N ILE A 14 -3.04 -7.21 10.00
CA ILE A 14 -2.82 -6.31 8.86
C ILE A 14 -1.33 -5.97 8.71
N HIS A 15 -0.62 -5.69 9.80
CA HIS A 15 0.82 -5.42 9.75
C HIS A 15 1.59 -6.61 9.20
N MET A 16 1.32 -7.82 9.69
CA MET A 16 1.95 -9.05 9.17
C MET A 16 1.66 -9.23 7.68
N PHE A 17 0.41 -9.04 7.26
CA PHE A 17 0.01 -9.14 5.85
C PHE A 17 0.70 -8.11 4.95
N ILE A 18 0.91 -6.88 5.44
CA ILE A 18 1.67 -5.84 4.74
C ILE A 18 3.13 -6.25 4.59
N TYR A 19 3.77 -6.79 5.63
CA TYR A 19 5.17 -7.26 5.53
C TYR A 19 5.31 -8.36 4.49
N CYS A 20 4.43 -9.36 4.48
CA CYS A 20 4.45 -10.39 3.42
C CYS A 20 4.21 -9.79 2.02
N SER A 21 3.37 -8.76 1.92
CA SER A 21 3.13 -8.07 0.63
C SER A 21 4.37 -7.30 0.15
N LEU A 22 5.19 -6.77 1.06
CA LEU A 22 6.43 -6.07 0.73
C LEU A 22 7.46 -7.01 0.08
N ASP A 23 7.59 -8.24 0.59
CA ASP A 23 8.50 -9.25 0.01
C ASP A 23 8.17 -9.51 -1.46
N ILE A 24 6.87 -9.62 -1.79
CA ILE A 24 6.38 -9.80 -3.17
C ILE A 24 6.62 -8.58 -4.05
N ILE A 25 6.54 -7.37 -3.48
CA ILE A 25 6.93 -6.15 -4.22
C ILE A 25 8.42 -6.22 -4.56
N ASP A 26 9.26 -6.57 -3.61
CA ASP A 26 10.71 -6.65 -3.82
C ASP A 26 11.05 -7.67 -4.92
N GLU A 27 10.49 -8.87 -4.87
CA GLU A 27 10.66 -9.86 -5.95
C GLU A 27 10.26 -9.33 -7.33
N LYS A 28 9.11 -8.64 -7.43
CA LYS A 28 8.63 -8.05 -8.69
C LYS A 28 9.49 -6.88 -9.18
N VAL A 29 10.06 -6.08 -8.28
CA VAL A 29 10.90 -4.91 -8.63
C VAL A 29 12.29 -5.38 -9.07
N PHE A 30 12.91 -6.30 -8.33
CA PHE A 30 14.26 -6.79 -8.64
C PHE A 30 14.28 -7.80 -9.80
N GLY A 31 13.17 -8.51 -10.04
CA GLY A 31 13.08 -9.55 -11.07
C GLY A 31 12.76 -9.06 -12.49
N ASN A 32 12.40 -7.79 -12.68
CA ASN A 32 11.82 -7.32 -13.95
C ASN A 32 12.71 -6.30 -14.68
N SER A 33 13.22 -6.66 -15.86
CA SER A 33 14.12 -5.86 -16.69
C SER A 33 13.42 -5.04 -17.79
N LYS A 34 12.08 -4.94 -17.73
CA LYS A 34 11.25 -4.10 -18.62
C LYS A 34 10.85 -2.81 -17.91
N THR A 35 10.43 -1.80 -18.70
CA THR A 35 9.86 -0.54 -18.21
C THR A 35 8.84 -0.80 -17.10
N GLN A 36 9.19 -0.42 -15.87
CA GLN A 36 8.41 -0.74 -14.68
C GLN A 36 7.10 0.05 -14.71
N GLU A 37 5.98 -0.66 -14.90
CA GLU A 37 4.67 -0.06 -14.66
C GLU A 37 4.55 0.29 -13.17
N LEU A 38 4.08 1.50 -12.87
CA LEU A 38 3.98 1.98 -11.48
C LEU A 38 2.99 1.16 -10.66
N TYR A 39 1.94 0.62 -11.29
CA TYR A 39 0.94 -0.21 -10.64
C TYR A 39 1.27 -1.70 -10.85
N LEU A 40 1.50 -2.42 -9.76
CA LEU A 40 1.89 -3.84 -9.78
C LEU A 40 0.70 -4.81 -9.79
N GLY A 41 -0.52 -4.28 -9.69
CA GLY A 41 -1.71 -5.10 -9.56
C GLY A 41 -1.88 -5.71 -8.16
N PRO A 42 -2.72 -6.76 -8.06
CA PRO A 42 -2.81 -7.59 -6.87
C PRO A 42 -1.45 -8.23 -6.53
N LEU A 43 -1.14 -8.31 -5.24
CA LEU A 43 0.09 -8.94 -4.73
C LEU A 43 -0.22 -10.31 -4.13
N ILE A 44 -0.91 -10.32 -2.98
CA ILE A 44 -1.34 -11.53 -2.28
C ILE A 44 -2.77 -11.36 -1.76
N SER A 45 -3.43 -12.48 -1.52
CA SER A 45 -4.74 -12.53 -0.87
C SER A 45 -4.85 -13.75 0.02
N ASP A 46 -5.41 -13.58 1.21
CA ASP A 46 -5.77 -14.69 2.10
C ASP A 46 -7.30 -14.77 2.28
N GLN A 47 -7.78 -15.30 3.42
CA GLN A 47 -9.22 -15.41 3.70
C GLN A 47 -9.87 -14.07 4.11
N ASN A 48 -9.07 -13.12 4.59
CA ASN A 48 -9.52 -11.87 5.17
C ASN A 48 -9.16 -10.66 4.30
N PHE A 49 -7.95 -10.64 3.76
CA PHE A 49 -7.32 -9.49 3.13
C PHE A 49 -6.82 -9.76 1.72
N LYS A 50 -6.81 -8.69 0.91
CA LYS A 50 -6.22 -8.64 -0.42
C LYS A 50 -5.35 -7.39 -0.53
N SER A 51 -4.10 -7.54 -0.97
CA SER A 51 -3.17 -6.42 -1.16
C SER A 51 -2.97 -6.09 -2.63
N PHE A 52 -2.72 -4.81 -2.87
CA PHE A 52 -2.34 -4.26 -4.16
C PHE A 52 -1.07 -3.43 -4.00
N GLY A 53 -0.22 -3.43 -5.02
CA GLY A 53 1.07 -2.76 -4.99
C GLY A 53 1.18 -1.62 -6.00
N TYR A 54 1.87 -0.56 -5.60
CA TYR A 54 2.27 0.53 -6.46
C TYR A 54 3.67 1.00 -6.09
N VAL A 55 4.56 1.13 -7.07
CA VAL A 55 5.95 1.57 -6.85
C VAL A 55 6.22 2.77 -7.75
N THR A 56 6.64 3.88 -7.14
CA THR A 56 7.02 5.08 -7.90
C THR A 56 8.36 4.88 -8.60
N ASN A 57 8.65 5.71 -9.60
CA ASN A 57 9.98 5.80 -10.21
C ASN A 57 11.09 6.23 -9.21
N THR A 58 10.70 6.80 -8.06
CA THR A 58 11.60 7.13 -6.93
C THR A 58 11.71 5.99 -5.90
N ASN A 59 11.24 4.79 -6.23
CA ASN A 59 11.24 3.59 -5.37
C ASN A 59 10.43 3.73 -4.07
N ILE A 60 9.40 4.59 -4.06
CA ILE A 60 8.43 4.63 -2.96
C ILE A 60 7.40 3.53 -3.19
N LYS A 61 7.32 2.59 -2.25
CA LYS A 61 6.38 1.48 -2.26
C LYS A 61 5.11 1.88 -1.52
N MET A 62 3.97 1.79 -2.19
CA MET A 62 2.65 2.03 -1.64
C MET A 62 1.84 0.73 -1.68
N ILE A 63 1.22 0.37 -0.57
CA ILE A 63 0.38 -0.81 -0.44
C ILE A 63 -1.03 -0.36 -0.02
N VAL A 64 -2.03 -0.91 -0.68
CA VAL A 64 -3.43 -0.80 -0.27
C VAL A 64 -3.92 -2.20 0.08
N VAL A 65 -4.48 -2.35 1.28
CA VAL A 65 -5.10 -3.59 1.76
C VAL A 65 -6.62 -3.38 1.81
N THR A 66 -7.36 -4.34 1.27
CA THR A 66 -8.83 -4.37 1.33
C THR A 66 -9.30 -5.69 1.91
N GLU A 67 -10.50 -5.73 2.48
CA GLU A 67 -11.15 -7.00 2.81
C GLU A 67 -11.48 -7.77 1.51
N VAL A 68 -11.28 -9.09 1.51
CA VAL A 68 -11.51 -9.94 0.33
C VAL A 68 -12.98 -9.94 -0.10
N GLY A 69 -13.91 -9.81 0.86
CA GLY A 69 -15.34 -9.71 0.60
C GLY A 69 -15.78 -8.41 -0.09
N ASN A 70 -14.90 -7.41 -0.17
CA ASN A 70 -15.23 -6.14 -0.81
C ASN A 70 -15.04 -6.23 -2.34
N THR A 71 -16.07 -6.72 -3.03
CA THR A 71 -16.09 -6.86 -4.49
C THR A 71 -16.44 -5.57 -5.23
N SER A 72 -16.78 -4.49 -4.51
CA SER A 72 -17.20 -3.22 -5.10
C SER A 72 -16.04 -2.46 -5.76
N LEU A 73 -14.82 -2.64 -5.24
CA LEU A 73 -13.62 -1.96 -5.74
C LEU A 73 -13.07 -2.72 -6.95
N LYS A 74 -13.14 -2.07 -8.12
CA LYS A 74 -12.54 -2.60 -9.35
C LYS A 74 -11.08 -2.14 -9.47
N ASP A 75 -10.33 -2.79 -10.36
CA ASP A 75 -8.92 -2.47 -10.61
C ASP A 75 -8.71 -0.98 -10.97
N GLN A 76 -9.64 -0.38 -11.72
CA GLN A 76 -9.58 1.05 -12.05
C GLN A 76 -9.75 1.97 -10.83
N ASP A 77 -10.56 1.57 -9.86
CA ASP A 77 -10.75 2.32 -8.61
C ASP A 77 -9.47 2.27 -7.77
N ILE A 78 -8.86 1.09 -7.65
CA ILE A 78 -7.59 0.88 -6.96
C ILE A 78 -6.47 1.70 -7.62
N ARG A 79 -6.35 1.68 -8.95
CA ARG A 79 -5.41 2.55 -9.69
C ARG A 79 -5.63 4.02 -9.38
N SER A 80 -6.89 4.44 -9.29
CA SER A 80 -7.26 5.83 -8.99
C SER A 80 -6.95 6.21 -7.54
N ILE A 81 -7.10 5.28 -6.59
CA ILE A 81 -6.65 5.45 -5.20
C ILE A 81 -5.13 5.66 -5.17
N PHE A 82 -4.35 4.81 -5.83
CA PHE A 82 -2.88 4.96 -5.86
C PHE A 82 -2.43 6.28 -6.48
N LYS A 83 -3.05 6.71 -7.59
CA LYS A 83 -2.74 8.02 -8.18
C LYS A 83 -2.99 9.18 -7.22
N ARG A 84 -4.13 9.16 -6.51
CA ARG A 84 -4.46 10.18 -5.50
C ARG A 84 -3.49 10.14 -4.32
N LEU A 85 -3.13 8.95 -3.85
CA LEU A 85 -2.17 8.75 -2.77
C LEU A 85 -0.78 9.27 -3.15
N HIS A 86 -0.31 8.94 -4.35
CA HIS A 86 0.97 9.43 -4.88
C HIS A 86 0.97 10.97 -4.99
N ASN A 87 -0.10 11.56 -5.53
CA ASN A 87 -0.20 13.03 -5.59
C ASN A 87 -0.18 13.68 -4.20
N ALA A 88 -0.90 13.11 -3.23
CA ALA A 88 -0.90 13.60 -1.85
C ALA A 88 0.48 13.47 -1.19
N TYR A 89 1.18 12.36 -1.44
CA TYR A 89 2.56 12.16 -1.01
C TYR A 89 3.50 13.21 -1.60
N CYS A 90 3.46 13.44 -2.92
CA CYS A 90 4.26 14.48 -3.58
C CYS A 90 3.97 15.89 -3.04
N ASN A 91 2.70 16.22 -2.79
CA ASN A 91 2.32 17.50 -2.20
C ASN A 91 2.91 17.67 -0.79
N SER A 92 2.92 16.58 -0.01
CA SER A 92 3.50 16.59 1.34
C SER A 92 5.02 16.78 1.30
N LEU A 93 5.70 16.10 0.37
CA LEU A 93 7.15 16.27 0.15
C LEU A 93 7.52 17.67 -0.38
N SER A 94 6.60 18.33 -1.08
CA SER A 94 6.82 19.68 -1.62
C SER A 94 6.69 20.77 -0.56
N ASN A 95 6.29 20.42 0.66
CA ASN A 95 6.28 21.35 1.79
C ASN A 95 7.74 21.62 2.24
N PRO A 96 8.22 22.87 2.23
CA PRO A 96 9.60 23.19 2.61
C PRO A 96 9.92 22.91 4.09
N PHE A 97 8.90 22.70 4.93
CA PHE A 97 9.04 22.32 6.33
C PHE A 97 8.95 20.81 6.57
N TYR A 98 8.73 20.02 5.52
CA TYR A 98 8.74 18.57 5.63
C TYR A 98 10.17 18.04 5.81
N VAL A 99 10.35 17.11 6.75
CA VAL A 99 11.63 16.44 6.98
C VAL A 99 11.57 15.04 6.37
N PRO A 100 12.39 14.74 5.34
CA PRO A 100 12.45 13.40 4.75
C PRO A 100 12.70 12.29 5.79
N GLY A 101 12.01 11.17 5.62
CA GLY A 101 12.11 10.01 6.52
C GLY A 101 11.25 10.10 7.79
N GLN A 102 10.64 11.25 8.09
CA GLN A 102 9.66 11.33 9.16
C GLN A 102 8.29 10.81 8.68
N VAL A 103 7.50 10.29 9.62
CA VAL A 103 6.10 9.93 9.36
C VAL A 103 5.34 11.17 8.92
N ILE A 104 4.69 11.10 7.75
CA ILE A 104 3.83 12.17 7.25
C ILE A 104 2.64 12.32 8.21
N LYS A 105 2.52 13.50 8.81
CA LYS A 105 1.39 13.88 9.66
C LYS A 105 0.62 14.99 8.98
N SER A 106 -0.69 14.81 8.83
CA SER A 106 -1.63 15.88 8.47
C SER A 106 -2.48 16.19 9.70
N ARG A 107 -2.77 17.47 9.91
CA ARG A 107 -3.73 17.93 10.93
C ARG A 107 -5.16 17.65 10.48
#